data_AF-A0A0L8GFV8-F1
#
_entry.id   AF-A0A0L8GFV8-F1
#
_cell.length_a   1.000
_cell.length_b   1.000
_cell.length_c   1.000
_cell.angle_alpha   90.00
_cell.angle_beta   90.00
_cell.angle_gamma   90.00
#
_symmetry.space_group_name_H-M   'P 1'
#
loop_
_entity.id
_entity.type
_entity.pdbx_description
1 polymer ?
#
loop_
_entity_poly.entity_id
_entity_poly.type
_entity_poly.pdbx_seq_one_letter_code
_entity_poly.pdbx_strand_id
1 'polypeptide(L)'
;MKSVREVQRLSSKIKRSAIAILTREDYSWALSFETDGDAEDWLNVVLLEHQKRGDAKFFTSPGIHKQIRSDLKADQYDVYPVCPMAYTPLGDFHGECLMVLTPETIHLLDAGQPTCCLATWQMKQLKKFQLNSRCLSLEVGK
;
A
#
# COMPACT_ATOMS: atom_id res chain seq x y z
N MET A 1 -8.27 -17.24 16.37
CA MET A 1 -8.14 -16.92 14.93
C MET A 1 -6.70 -16.51 14.68
N LYS A 2 -6.02 -17.11 13.69
CA LYS A 2 -4.65 -16.72 13.34
C LYS A 2 -4.65 -15.26 12.86
N SER A 3 -3.75 -14.43 13.36
CA SER A 3 -3.67 -13.02 12.96
C SER A 3 -3.17 -12.95 11.52
N VAL A 4 -3.97 -12.36 10.64
CA VAL A 4 -3.60 -12.16 9.23
C VAL A 4 -2.52 -11.06 9.18
N ARG A 5 -1.46 -11.32 8.43
CA ARG A 5 -0.35 -10.40 8.19
C ARG A 5 -0.57 -9.60 6.92
N GLU A 6 -0.97 -10.26 5.83
CA GLU A 6 -1.04 -9.69 4.49
C GLU A 6 -2.02 -10.48 3.62
N VAL A 7 -2.71 -9.78 2.72
CA VAL A 7 -3.67 -10.33 1.77
C VAL A 7 -3.36 -9.65 0.44
N GLN A 8 -3.07 -10.43 -0.59
CA GLN A 8 -2.61 -9.92 -1.88
C GLN A 8 -3.16 -10.75 -3.04
N ARG A 9 -3.30 -10.15 -4.22
CA ARG A 9 -3.56 -10.90 -5.45
C ARG A 9 -2.35 -11.75 -5.80
N LEU A 10 -2.61 -12.95 -6.33
CA LEU A 10 -1.61 -13.74 -7.03
C LEU A 10 -1.74 -13.43 -8.53
N SER A 11 -0.64 -13.02 -9.17
CA SER A 11 -0.61 -12.69 -10.60
C SER A 11 0.27 -13.66 -11.41
N SER A 12 0.29 -14.94 -11.04
CA SER A 12 1.08 -15.93 -11.77
C SER A 12 0.36 -16.39 -13.05
N LYS A 13 1.11 -16.85 -14.06
CA LYS A 13 0.57 -17.44 -15.30
C LYS A 13 -0.41 -18.60 -15.05
N ILE A 14 -0.38 -19.21 -13.86
CA ILE A 14 -1.12 -20.41 -13.49
C ILE A 14 -2.33 -20.08 -12.59
N LYS A 15 -2.32 -18.95 -11.88
CA LYS A 15 -3.38 -18.54 -10.94
C LYS A 15 -3.66 -17.05 -11.06
N ARG A 16 -4.25 -16.63 -12.19
CA ARG A 16 -4.65 -15.23 -12.42
C ARG A 16 -5.78 -14.81 -11.48
N SER A 17 -6.79 -15.65 -11.29
CA SER A 17 -7.94 -15.38 -10.42
C SER A 17 -7.70 -15.92 -9.00
N ALA A 18 -6.73 -15.39 -8.25
CA ALA A 18 -6.47 -15.88 -6.89
C ALA A 18 -6.00 -14.78 -5.92
N ILE A 19 -6.29 -14.99 -4.64
CA ILE A 19 -5.85 -14.17 -3.51
C ILE A 19 -5.03 -15.05 -2.56
N ALA A 20 -3.88 -14.56 -2.10
CA ALA A 20 -3.15 -15.15 -1.00
C ALA A 20 -3.46 -14.41 0.31
N ILE A 21 -3.65 -15.17 1.38
CA ILE A 21 -3.81 -14.69 2.76
C ILE A 21 -2.62 -15.24 3.55
N LEU A 22 -1.72 -14.36 3.96
CA LEU A 22 -0.55 -14.66 4.77
C LEU A 22 -0.85 -14.35 6.22
N THR A 23 -0.55 -15.29 7.12
CA THR A 23 -0.70 -15.09 8.57
C THR A 23 0.62 -14.71 9.23
N ARG A 24 0.56 -14.19 10.45
CA ARG A 24 1.75 -13.88 11.24
C ARG A 24 2.57 -15.12 11.61
N GLU A 25 1.94 -16.28 11.66
CA GLU A 25 2.54 -17.59 11.94
C GLU A 25 3.10 -18.27 10.68
N ASP A 26 3.34 -17.50 9.60
CA ASP A 26 3.90 -17.94 8.32
C ASP A 26 3.09 -19.02 7.58
N TYR A 27 1.84 -19.27 7.99
CA TYR A 27 0.89 -20.00 7.17
C TYR A 27 0.36 -19.12 6.04
N SER A 28 0.22 -19.71 4.86
CA SER A 28 -0.42 -19.09 3.69
C SER A 28 -1.64 -19.90 3.26
N TRP A 29 -2.72 -19.19 2.97
CA TRP A 29 -3.87 -19.74 2.25
C TRP A 29 -3.97 -19.06 0.89
N ALA A 30 -4.37 -19.83 -0.12
CA ALA A 30 -4.69 -19.27 -1.42
C ALA A 30 -6.15 -19.58 -1.73
N LEU A 31 -6.94 -18.55 -1.97
CA LEU A 31 -8.28 -18.64 -2.50
C LEU A 31 -8.19 -18.49 -4.01
N SER A 32 -8.79 -19.42 -4.75
CA SER A 32 -8.86 -19.37 -6.21
C SER A 32 -10.31 -19.12 -6.61
N PHE A 33 -10.51 -18.30 -7.62
CA PHE A 33 -11.79 -17.79 -8.06
C PHE A 33 -11.99 -18.11 -9.55
N GLU A 34 -13.25 -18.09 -9.99
CA GLU A 34 -13.58 -18.35 -11.39
C GLU A 34 -13.14 -17.17 -12.27
N THR A 35 -13.33 -15.94 -11.80
CA THR A 35 -12.96 -14.74 -12.55
C THR A 35 -12.03 -13.81 -11.76
N ASP A 36 -11.34 -12.94 -12.50
CA ASP A 36 -10.54 -11.87 -11.91
C ASP A 36 -11.41 -10.86 -11.14
N GLY A 37 -12.65 -10.65 -11.58
CA GLY A 37 -13.63 -9.80 -10.88
C GLY A 37 -13.99 -10.39 -9.52
N ASP A 38 -14.30 -11.69 -9.45
CA ASP A 38 -14.62 -12.37 -8.19
C ASP A 38 -13.44 -12.32 -7.22
N ALA A 39 -12.21 -12.53 -7.72
CA ALA A 39 -11.00 -12.41 -6.92
C ALA A 39 -10.76 -10.97 -6.43
N GLU A 40 -11.23 -9.96 -7.14
CA GLU A 40 -11.12 -8.56 -6.73
C GLU A 40 -12.18 -8.19 -5.69
N ASP A 41 -13.43 -8.63 -5.89
CA ASP A 41 -14.52 -8.41 -4.94
C ASP A 41 -14.23 -9.08 -3.59
N TRP A 42 -13.76 -10.33 -3.61
CA TRP A 42 -13.35 -11.01 -2.38
C TRP A 42 -12.17 -10.35 -1.69
N LEU A 43 -11.21 -9.84 -2.46
CA LEU A 43 -10.10 -9.08 -1.90
C LEU A 43 -10.64 -7.84 -1.20
N ASN A 44 -11.47 -7.04 -1.86
CA ASN A 44 -12.06 -5.85 -1.29
C ASN A 44 -12.85 -6.14 0.00
N VAL A 45 -13.64 -7.22 0.02
CA VAL A 45 -14.38 -7.65 1.23
C VAL A 45 -13.41 -7.98 2.38
N VAL A 46 -12.36 -8.77 2.11
CA VAL A 46 -11.37 -9.15 3.12
C VAL A 46 -10.63 -7.92 3.65
N LEU A 47 -10.22 -7.02 2.76
CA LEU A 47 -9.57 -5.76 3.13
C LEU A 47 -10.47 -4.87 3.99
N LEU A 48 -11.74 -4.69 3.60
CA LEU A 48 -12.72 -3.90 4.36
C LEU A 48 -12.95 -4.49 5.75
N GLU A 49 -13.05 -5.81 5.88
CA GLU A 49 -13.22 -6.47 7.17
C GLU A 49 -11.98 -6.34 8.06
N HIS A 50 -10.77 -6.33 7.49
CA HIS A 50 -9.55 -6.06 8.23
C HIS A 50 -9.41 -4.57 8.59
N GLN A 51 -9.79 -3.66 7.71
CA GLN A 51 -9.81 -2.22 7.96
C GLN A 51 -10.75 -1.88 9.14
N LYS A 52 -11.96 -2.46 9.17
CA LYS A 52 -12.90 -2.31 10.30
C LYS A 52 -12.32 -2.80 11.64
N ARG A 53 -11.39 -3.75 11.60
CA ARG A 53 -10.71 -4.29 12.78
C ARG A 53 -9.48 -3.46 13.17
N GLY A 54 -9.12 -2.44 12.40
CA GLY A 54 -7.90 -1.66 12.60
C GLY A 54 -6.63 -2.41 12.19
N ASP A 55 -6.76 -3.54 11.47
CA ASP A 55 -5.62 -4.24 10.89
C ASP A 55 -5.26 -3.55 9.57
N ALA A 56 -4.57 -2.42 9.67
CA ALA A 56 -4.29 -1.52 8.57
C ALA A 56 -3.28 -2.09 7.54
N LYS A 57 -2.73 -3.30 7.69
CA LYS A 57 -1.64 -3.83 6.84
C LYS A 57 -1.98 -4.20 5.39
N PHE A 58 -3.14 -3.81 4.87
CA PHE A 58 -3.61 -4.29 3.58
C PHE A 58 -4.03 -3.17 2.63
N PHE A 59 -3.05 -2.67 1.87
CA PHE A 59 -3.25 -1.51 1.00
C PHE A 59 -2.91 -1.78 -0.47
N THR A 60 -2.64 -3.03 -0.84
CA THR A 60 -2.21 -3.44 -2.19
C THR A 60 -3.36 -3.99 -3.05
N SER A 61 -4.60 -3.55 -2.80
CA SER A 61 -5.74 -3.99 -3.61
C SER A 61 -5.60 -3.50 -5.06
N PRO A 62 -5.97 -4.30 -6.07
CA PRO A 62 -5.97 -3.88 -7.47
C PRO A 62 -6.79 -2.61 -7.71
N GLY A 63 -7.89 -2.41 -6.96
CA GLY A 63 -8.70 -1.19 -7.01
C GLY A 63 -7.92 0.05 -6.56
N ILE A 64 -7.19 -0.04 -5.44
CA ILE A 64 -6.32 1.04 -4.95
C ILE A 64 -5.20 1.31 -5.96
N HIS A 65 -4.57 0.27 -6.50
CA HIS A 65 -3.54 0.40 -7.54
C HIS A 65 -4.08 1.04 -8.84
N LYS A 66 -5.29 0.66 -9.27
CA LYS A 66 -5.96 1.24 -10.44
C LYS A 66 -6.28 2.72 -10.22
N GLN A 67 -6.73 3.06 -9.02
CA GLN A 67 -6.99 4.44 -8.63
C GLN A 67 -5.71 5.28 -8.58
N ILE A 68 -4.66 4.79 -7.89
CA ILE A 68 -3.33 5.42 -7.86
C ILE A 68 -2.82 5.66 -9.30
N ARG A 69 -2.91 4.65 -10.17
CA ARG A 69 -2.50 4.79 -11.57
C ARG A 69 -3.29 5.87 -12.31
N SER A 70 -4.59 5.94 -12.09
CA SER A 70 -5.47 6.96 -12.68
C SER A 70 -5.10 8.36 -12.19
N ASP A 71 -4.94 8.53 -10.88
CA ASP A 71 -4.70 9.82 -10.24
C ASP A 71 -3.30 10.36 -10.55
N LEU A 72 -2.28 9.49 -10.54
CA LEU A 72 -0.90 9.85 -10.82
C LEU A 72 -0.55 9.87 -12.31
N LYS A 73 -1.40 9.30 -13.17
CA LYS A 73 -1.14 9.11 -14.61
C LYS A 73 0.22 8.46 -14.88
N ALA A 74 0.65 7.57 -13.98
CA ALA A 74 1.96 6.94 -14.01
C ALA A 74 1.83 5.45 -14.31
N ASP A 75 2.52 4.98 -15.35
CA ASP A 75 2.53 3.55 -15.74
C ASP A 75 3.53 2.72 -14.93
N GLN A 76 4.49 3.38 -14.27
CA GLN A 76 5.47 2.75 -13.39
C GLN A 76 5.43 3.42 -12.03
N TYR A 77 5.16 2.63 -11.00
CA TYR A 77 5.22 3.07 -9.61
C TYR A 77 5.36 1.86 -8.69
N ASP A 78 5.94 2.09 -7.52
CA ASP A 78 5.96 1.15 -6.41
C ASP A 78 5.14 1.70 -5.24
N VAL A 79 4.51 0.83 -4.45
CA VAL A 79 3.70 1.21 -3.29
C VAL A 79 4.25 0.51 -2.06
N TYR A 80 4.52 1.28 -1.00
CA TYR A 80 5.03 0.78 0.27
C TYR A 80 4.16 1.27 1.43
N PRO A 81 3.67 0.38 2.30
CA PRO A 81 3.03 0.80 3.54
C PRO A 81 4.08 1.38 4.48
N VAL A 82 3.83 2.59 4.99
CA VAL A 82 4.75 3.28 5.91
C VAL A 82 3.97 3.93 7.06
N CYS A 83 4.64 4.16 8.18
CA CYS A 83 4.09 4.93 9.28
C CYS A 83 4.98 6.15 9.50
N PRO A 84 4.47 7.39 9.32
CA PRO A 84 5.23 8.59 9.60
C PRO A 84 5.70 8.63 11.05
N MET A 85 6.97 8.95 11.25
CA MET A 85 7.51 9.18 12.59
C MET A 85 6.99 10.52 13.14
N ALA A 86 7.01 10.70 14.46
CA ALA A 86 6.45 11.90 15.12
C ALA A 86 7.06 13.25 14.64
N TYR A 87 8.27 13.24 14.07
CA TYR A 87 8.94 14.42 13.53
C TYR A 87 8.65 14.68 12.03
N THR A 88 7.78 13.88 11.40
CA THR A 88 7.41 14.08 9.99
C THR A 88 6.50 15.30 9.91
N PRO A 89 6.75 16.25 8.99
CA PRO A 89 5.95 17.48 8.88
C PRO A 89 4.61 17.24 8.18
N LEU A 90 3.79 16.34 8.72
CA LEU A 90 2.44 15.99 8.23
C LEU A 90 1.33 16.58 9.10
N GLY A 91 1.65 17.62 9.88
CA GLY A 91 0.70 18.24 10.82
C GLY A 91 0.27 17.26 11.92
N ASP A 92 -1.04 17.19 12.17
CA ASP A 92 -1.66 16.34 13.20
C ASP A 92 -1.98 14.92 12.70
N PHE A 93 -1.48 14.53 11.52
CA PHE A 93 -1.75 13.19 10.99
C PHE A 93 -1.01 12.12 11.80
N HIS A 94 -1.77 11.19 12.37
CA HIS A 94 -1.28 10.03 13.10
C HIS A 94 -1.95 8.78 12.54
N GLY A 95 -1.28 8.07 11.64
CA GLY A 95 -1.84 6.90 10.98
C GLY A 95 -0.87 6.18 10.05
N GLU A 96 -1.30 5.05 9.51
CA GLU A 96 -0.57 4.37 8.42
C GLU A 96 -0.80 5.13 7.11
N CYS A 97 0.26 5.21 6.29
CA CYS A 97 0.25 5.84 4.98
C CYS A 97 0.66 4.83 3.90
N LEU A 98 0.31 5.17 2.66
CA LEU A 98 0.91 4.58 1.48
C LEU A 98 1.97 5.53 0.92
N MET A 99 3.21 5.08 0.86
CA MET A 99 4.25 5.73 0.08
C MET A 99 4.21 5.21 -1.35
N VAL A 100 3.84 6.08 -2.30
CA VAL A 100 3.84 5.77 -3.72
C VAL A 100 5.05 6.42 -4.38
N LEU A 101 5.96 5.61 -4.90
CA LEU A 101 7.17 6.04 -5.58
C LEU A 101 6.97 5.94 -7.08
N THR A 102 7.11 7.05 -7.80
CA THR A 102 7.19 7.09 -9.26
C THR A 102 8.61 7.50 -9.68
N PRO A 103 8.97 7.43 -10.97
CA PRO A 103 10.25 7.95 -11.45
C PRO A 103 10.48 9.44 -11.17
N GLU A 104 9.41 10.23 -11.02
CA GLU A 104 9.47 11.68 -10.88
C GLU A 104 9.08 12.19 -9.49
N THR A 105 8.32 11.42 -8.72
CA THR A 105 7.69 11.87 -7.49
C THR A 105 7.61 10.80 -6.41
N ILE A 106 7.57 11.25 -5.14
CA ILE A 106 7.16 10.46 -3.98
C ILE A 106 5.85 11.06 -3.47
N HIS A 107 4.82 10.24 -3.31
CA HIS A 107 3.56 10.63 -2.68
C HIS A 107 3.38 9.89 -1.35
N LEU A 108 2.85 10.58 -0.35
CA LEU A 108 2.25 9.94 0.82
C LEU A 108 0.74 10.10 0.74
N LEU A 109 0.03 8.99 0.70
CA LEU A 109 -1.43 8.94 0.73
C LEU A 109 -1.89 8.44 2.12
N ASP A 110 -3.00 8.97 2.61
CA ASP A 110 -3.67 8.39 3.77
C ASP A 110 -4.14 6.99 3.39
N ALA A 111 -3.75 5.99 4.16
CA ALA A 111 -4.06 4.61 3.83
C ALA A 111 -5.52 4.25 4.18
N GLY A 112 -6.16 4.97 5.10
CA GLY A 112 -7.60 4.88 5.37
C GLY A 112 -8.45 5.61 4.32
N GLN A 113 -7.86 6.61 3.64
CA GLN A 113 -8.50 7.35 2.56
C GLN A 113 -7.49 7.61 1.42
N PRO A 114 -7.25 6.65 0.51
CA PRO A 114 -6.20 6.75 -0.52
C PRO A 114 -6.34 7.92 -1.50
N THR A 115 -7.50 8.58 -1.55
CA THR A 115 -7.71 9.83 -2.29
C THR A 115 -7.10 11.06 -1.61
N CYS A 116 -6.77 10.96 -0.32
CA CYS A 116 -6.18 12.04 0.45
C CYS A 116 -4.65 11.97 0.34
N CYS A 117 -4.09 12.85 -0.49
CA CYS A 117 -2.64 13.04 -0.57
C CYS A 117 -2.16 13.91 0.59
N LEU A 118 -1.40 13.33 1.50
CA LEU A 118 -0.85 13.98 2.69
C LEU A 118 0.39 14.82 2.34
N ALA A 119 1.25 14.33 1.44
CA ALA A 119 2.42 15.03 0.97
C ALA A 119 2.88 14.55 -0.41
N THR A 120 3.55 15.43 -1.15
CA THR A 120 4.21 15.09 -2.41
C THR A 120 5.58 15.73 -2.47
N TRP A 121 6.58 14.97 -2.90
CA TRP A 121 7.93 15.45 -3.14
C TRP A 121 8.36 15.12 -4.56
N GLN A 122 9.01 16.08 -5.21
CA GLN A 122 9.65 15.82 -6.50
C GLN A 122 10.96 15.08 -6.26
N MET A 123 11.26 14.06 -7.07
CA MET A 123 12.53 13.35 -6.99
C MET A 123 13.73 14.29 -7.15
N LYS A 124 13.58 15.35 -7.95
CA LYS A 124 14.57 16.42 -8.15
C LYS A 124 14.85 17.26 -6.90
N GLN A 125 13.93 17.28 -5.93
CA GLN A 125 14.08 18.02 -4.67
C GLN A 125 14.76 17.19 -3.59
N LEU A 126 14.90 15.86 -3.76
CA LEU A 126 15.55 15.02 -2.77
C LEU A 126 17.05 15.32 -2.71
N LYS A 127 17.48 15.79 -1.54
CA LYS A 127 18.90 15.93 -1.19
C LYS A 127 19.47 14.62 -0.66
N LYS A 128 18.64 13.86 0.07
CA LYS A 128 19.05 12.62 0.73
C LYS A 128 17.90 11.63 0.79
N PHE A 129 18.20 10.38 0.45
CA PHE A 129 17.32 9.23 0.63
C PHE A 129 18.09 8.17 1.42
N GLN A 130 17.70 7.90 2.65
CA GLN A 130 18.40 6.95 3.52
C GLN A 130 17.44 5.95 4.14
N LEU A 131 17.70 4.67 3.88
CA LEU A 131 17.08 3.57 4.59
C LEU A 131 18.05 3.09 5.67
N ASN A 132 17.64 3.18 6.94
CA ASN A 132 18.34 2.51 8.04
C ASN A 132 17.58 1.23 8.43
N SER A 133 18.05 0.52 9.45
CA SER A 133 17.51 -0.81 9.82
C SER A 133 16.02 -0.83 10.20
N ARG A 134 15.38 0.32 10.42
CA ARG A 134 13.94 0.41 10.77
C ARG A 134 13.18 1.54 10.11
N CYS A 135 13.84 2.51 9.49
CA CYS A 135 13.20 3.75 9.06
C CYS A 135 13.79 4.25 7.74
N LEU A 136 12.90 4.80 6.91
CA LEU A 136 13.26 5.59 5.75
C LEU A 136 13.31 7.07 6.14
N SER A 137 14.35 7.77 5.72
CA SER A 137 14.53 9.21 5.92
C SER A 137 14.69 9.91 4.57
N LEU A 138 13.86 10.93 4.36
CA LEU A 138 13.86 11.77 3.18
C LEU A 138 14.28 13.18 3.60
N GLU A 139 15.37 13.67 3.03
CA GLU A 139 15.76 15.07 3.16
C GLU A 139 15.48 15.77 1.83
N VAL A 140 14.61 16.77 1.87
CA VAL A 140 14.19 17.53 0.70
C VAL A 140 14.73 18.96 0.75
N GLY A 141 15.14 19.45 -0.40
CA GLY A 141 15.48 20.85 -0.62
C GLY A 141 14.25 21.76 -0.57
N LYS A 142 14.50 23.04 -0.33
CA LYS A 142 13.52 24.11 -0.53
C LYS A 142 13.37 24.39 -2.03
#